data_AF-A0A957BHL9-F1
#
_entry.id   AF-A0A957BHL9-F1
#
_cell.length_a   1.000
_cell.length_b   1.000
_cell.length_c   1.000
_cell.angle_alpha   90.00
_cell.angle_beta   90.00
_cell.angle_gamma   90.00
#
_symmetry.space_group_name_H-M   'P 1'
#
loop_
_entity.id
_entity.type
_entity.pdbx_description
1 polymer ?
#
loop_
_entity_poly.entity_id
_entity_poly.type
_entity_poly.pdbx_seq_one_letter_code
_entity_poly.pdbx_strand_id
1 'polypeptide(L)'
;MSQTFTGVVQFANGAPAANVTVRLFDADVLTEDDDLTVEPGLTNEKGVFTVTYDPERDLDFADIFRPYLHFSYKHHGENRTHQADVQPDQRDYRLPEIPPLKFVPATHGFQFVNRYPGYWIPFSVPSIPDIPSVSAIYGLCGGMCATSLDFLLAGRPIPQRRRRPGRVTPLHRYIHKRQVDSLTGGSQVVRFARWMALSDQAVHLRTAEELKTIRANLDKGIPTPIGMVYVSTKDTMQIWHNHQILACAYEELEDGRIRILVYDPNYPRRNDVFVESWPDKEMGGVASVQRIGKQDKVTRGYFVMPYEPVIPPTILDDDAASDDKDERGFG
;
A
#
# COMPACT_ATOMS: atom_id res chain seq x y z
N MET A 1 19.77 41.20 -9.11
CA MET A 1 18.67 41.15 -10.14
C MET A 1 17.90 39.85 -9.90
N SER A 2 16.58 39.93 -9.67
CA SER A 2 15.77 38.74 -9.36
C SER A 2 15.79 37.70 -10.47
N GLN A 3 15.97 36.44 -10.07
CA GLN A 3 15.97 35.25 -10.91
C GLN A 3 14.80 34.33 -10.53
N THR A 4 14.52 33.33 -11.37
CA THR A 4 13.51 32.31 -11.07
C THR A 4 14.12 30.93 -11.09
N PHE A 5 13.69 30.09 -10.16
CA PHE A 5 14.01 28.67 -10.12
C PHE A 5 12.71 27.87 -10.17
N THR A 6 12.62 26.92 -11.09
CA THR A 6 11.43 26.07 -11.28
C THR A 6 11.79 24.62 -11.03
N GLY A 7 10.91 23.88 -10.40
CA GLY A 7 11.11 22.45 -10.18
C GLY A 7 9.80 21.72 -9.93
N VAL A 8 9.91 20.44 -9.61
CA VAL A 8 8.82 19.55 -9.25
C VAL A 8 9.14 18.92 -7.90
N VAL A 9 8.18 18.97 -6.99
CA VAL A 9 8.24 18.27 -5.70
C VAL A 9 7.32 17.06 -5.75
N GLN A 10 7.86 15.90 -5.40
CA GLN A 10 7.13 14.65 -5.27
C GLN A 10 7.28 14.13 -3.84
N PHE A 11 6.35 13.31 -3.40
CA PHE A 11 6.54 12.47 -2.22
C PHE A 11 7.44 11.27 -2.54
N ALA A 12 7.84 10.50 -1.52
CA ALA A 12 8.76 9.37 -1.67
C ALA A 12 8.27 8.34 -2.69
N ASN A 13 6.95 8.17 -2.81
CA ASN A 13 6.29 7.28 -3.77
C ASN A 13 6.21 7.84 -5.20
N GLY A 14 6.70 9.05 -5.47
CA GLY A 14 6.63 9.72 -6.77
C GLY A 14 5.31 10.45 -7.04
N ALA A 15 4.36 10.45 -6.10
CA ALA A 15 3.14 11.23 -6.23
C ALA A 15 3.45 12.74 -6.15
N PRO A 16 2.78 13.59 -6.94
CA PRO A 16 2.93 15.04 -6.83
C PRO A 16 2.66 15.56 -5.41
N ALA A 17 3.56 16.42 -4.90
CA ALA A 17 3.38 17.07 -3.61
C ALA A 17 2.82 18.48 -3.81
N ALA A 18 1.50 18.64 -3.67
CA ALA A 18 0.81 19.91 -3.80
C ALA A 18 0.78 20.71 -2.48
N ASN A 19 0.62 22.03 -2.57
CA ASN A 19 0.56 22.94 -1.41
C ASN A 19 1.82 22.91 -0.53
N VAL A 20 2.98 22.68 -1.15
CA VAL A 20 4.30 22.80 -0.52
C VAL A 20 4.81 24.21 -0.81
N THR A 21 5.07 24.97 0.24
CA THR A 21 5.76 26.26 0.12
C THR A 21 7.25 26.00 -0.05
N VAL A 22 7.85 26.64 -1.04
CA VAL A 22 9.27 26.49 -1.38
C VAL A 22 9.96 27.85 -1.26
N ARG A 23 11.05 27.88 -0.51
CA ARG A 23 11.95 29.03 -0.36
C ARG A 23 13.37 28.60 -0.74
N LEU A 24 14.18 29.54 -1.19
CA LEU A 24 15.58 29.31 -1.54
C LEU A 24 16.45 30.09 -0.55
N PHE A 25 17.39 29.38 0.06
CA PHE A 25 18.33 29.90 1.03
C PHE A 25 19.76 29.66 0.54
N ASP A 26 20.71 30.44 1.07
CA ASP A 26 22.12 30.09 1.07
C ASP A 26 22.51 29.54 2.45
N ALA A 27 23.25 28.44 2.51
CA ALA A 27 23.67 27.85 3.77
C ALA A 27 25.00 28.44 4.23
N ASP A 28 25.06 28.98 5.45
CA ASP A 28 26.24 29.66 5.99
C ASP A 28 26.98 28.82 7.04
N VAL A 29 28.33 28.93 7.07
CA VAL A 29 29.12 28.13 8.04
C VAL A 29 29.06 28.72 9.45
N LEU A 30 29.00 30.05 9.57
CA LEU A 30 29.25 30.78 10.82
C LEU A 30 28.08 31.68 11.26
N THR A 31 27.16 31.95 10.34
CA THR A 31 26.05 32.91 10.46
C THR A 31 24.72 32.17 10.27
N GLU A 32 23.61 32.91 10.39
CA GLU A 32 22.29 32.36 10.04
C GLU A 32 22.14 32.36 8.51
N ASP A 33 21.61 31.26 7.97
CA ASP A 33 21.34 31.09 6.53
C ASP A 33 20.57 32.27 5.91
N ASP A 34 21.11 32.82 4.83
CA ASP A 34 20.49 33.93 4.10
C ASP A 34 19.26 33.50 3.28
N ASP A 35 18.12 34.14 3.52
CA ASP A 35 16.89 33.93 2.74
C ASP A 35 16.91 34.73 1.44
N LEU A 36 17.33 34.07 0.36
CA LEU A 36 17.40 34.65 -0.98
C LEU A 36 16.01 34.86 -1.61
N THR A 37 14.93 34.38 -0.99
CA THR A 37 13.59 34.35 -1.56
C THR A 37 12.96 35.75 -1.67
N VAL A 38 12.69 36.21 -2.88
CA VAL A 38 11.88 37.41 -3.16
C VAL A 38 10.40 37.09 -3.09
N GLU A 39 9.98 36.02 -3.77
CA GLU A 39 8.61 35.50 -3.77
C GLU A 39 8.63 33.98 -3.59
N PRO A 40 8.06 33.44 -2.49
CA PRO A 40 8.03 32.00 -2.26
C PRO A 40 7.26 31.26 -3.36
N GLY A 41 7.75 30.10 -3.74
CA GLY A 41 7.00 29.19 -4.60
C GLY A 41 5.92 28.44 -3.83
N LEU A 42 4.79 28.15 -4.48
CA LEU A 42 3.78 27.21 -3.97
C LEU A 42 3.55 26.13 -5.02
N THR A 43 3.71 24.86 -4.63
CA THR A 43 3.50 23.75 -5.57
C THR A 43 2.02 23.59 -5.92
N ASN A 44 1.73 23.41 -7.21
CA ASN A 44 0.39 23.10 -7.69
C ASN A 44 0.03 21.60 -7.55
N GLU A 45 -1.13 21.17 -8.06
CA GLU A 45 -1.58 19.77 -8.02
C GLU A 45 -0.64 18.77 -8.71
N LYS A 46 0.24 19.26 -9.61
CA LYS A 46 1.27 18.46 -10.29
C LYS A 46 2.64 18.55 -9.59
N GLY A 47 2.71 19.17 -8.42
CA GLY A 47 3.94 19.34 -7.65
C GLY A 47 4.88 20.40 -8.23
N VAL A 48 4.48 21.11 -9.28
CA VAL A 48 5.32 22.10 -9.96
C VAL A 48 5.31 23.40 -9.16
N PHE A 49 6.48 23.98 -8.92
CA PHE A 49 6.66 25.30 -8.31
C PHE A 49 7.59 26.18 -9.13
N THR A 50 7.45 27.49 -8.97
CA THR A 50 8.44 28.49 -9.37
C THR A 50 8.67 29.40 -8.18
N VAL A 51 9.93 29.57 -7.77
CA VAL A 51 10.36 30.51 -6.74
C VAL A 51 11.13 31.65 -7.39
N THR A 52 10.88 32.88 -6.94
CA THR A 52 11.65 34.06 -7.36
C THR A 52 12.65 34.39 -6.26
N TYR A 53 13.93 34.51 -6.59
CA TYR A 53 15.01 34.75 -5.63
C TYR A 53 15.98 35.82 -6.15
N ASP A 54 16.75 36.45 -5.26
CA ASP A 54 17.78 37.42 -5.63
C ASP A 54 19.11 37.01 -4.98
N PRO A 55 20.12 36.58 -5.76
CA PRO A 55 21.43 36.21 -5.23
C PRO A 55 22.13 37.36 -4.52
N GLU A 56 21.78 38.62 -4.81
CA GLU A 56 22.36 39.78 -4.13
C GLU A 56 21.90 39.92 -2.66
N ARG A 57 21.00 39.05 -2.21
CA ARG A 57 20.60 38.95 -0.79
C ARG A 57 21.54 38.08 0.04
N ASP A 58 22.48 37.41 -0.60
CA ASP A 58 23.65 36.83 0.07
C ASP A 58 24.49 37.99 0.62
N LEU A 59 24.58 38.09 1.94
CA LEU A 59 25.20 39.18 2.67
C LEU A 59 26.69 38.92 2.96
N ASP A 60 27.18 37.71 2.68
CA ASP A 60 28.48 37.24 3.13
C ASP A 60 29.51 37.20 1.98
N PHE A 61 30.33 38.25 1.88
CA PHE A 61 31.36 38.40 0.84
C PHE A 61 32.47 37.32 0.84
N ALA A 62 32.49 36.42 1.83
CA ALA A 62 33.57 35.46 2.06
C ALA A 62 33.14 33.99 2.22
N ASP A 63 31.84 33.67 2.18
CA ASP A 63 31.37 32.27 2.19
C ASP A 63 31.23 31.73 0.76
N ILE A 64 31.27 30.40 0.64
CA ILE A 64 30.99 29.67 -0.58
C ILE A 64 29.47 29.61 -0.71
N PHE A 65 28.96 30.17 -1.81
CA PHE A 65 27.56 30.05 -2.21
C PHE A 65 27.11 28.58 -2.24
N ARG A 66 26.22 28.20 -1.32
CA ARG A 66 25.66 26.85 -1.09
C ARG A 66 24.13 26.93 -1.05
N PRO A 67 23.48 27.08 -2.22
CA PRO A 67 22.05 27.26 -2.28
C PRO A 67 21.31 25.96 -1.96
N TYR A 68 20.26 26.05 -1.16
CA TYR A 68 19.36 24.94 -0.88
C TYR A 68 17.90 25.40 -0.90
N LEU A 69 17.00 24.46 -1.19
CA LEU A 69 15.57 24.67 -1.09
C LEU A 69 15.06 24.24 0.28
N HIS A 70 14.26 25.10 0.90
CA HIS A 70 13.49 24.79 2.09
C HIS A 70 12.03 24.56 1.69
N PHE A 71 11.52 23.37 2.00
CA PHE A 71 10.14 22.95 1.77
C PHE A 71 9.36 23.01 3.08
N SER A 72 8.23 23.70 3.10
CA SER A 72 7.29 23.70 4.24
C SER A 72 5.92 23.24 3.78
N TYR A 73 5.36 22.24 4.45
CA TYR A 73 4.10 21.61 4.05
C TYR A 73 3.37 21.02 5.25
N LYS A 74 2.10 20.69 5.06
CA LYS A 74 1.35 19.90 6.03
C LYS A 74 1.32 18.44 5.61
N HIS A 75 1.72 17.57 6.53
CA HIS A 75 1.56 16.14 6.38
C HIS A 75 0.73 15.62 7.55
N HIS A 76 -0.48 15.12 7.27
CA HIS A 76 -1.45 14.66 8.26
C HIS A 76 -1.83 15.72 9.30
N GLY A 77 -1.98 16.97 8.85
CA GLY A 77 -2.34 18.10 9.71
C GLY A 77 -1.17 18.68 10.52
N GLU A 78 -0.05 17.96 10.60
CA GLU A 78 1.17 18.43 11.24
C GLU A 78 2.03 19.24 10.26
N ASN A 79 2.65 20.31 10.75
CA ASN A 79 3.62 21.07 9.97
C ASN A 79 4.92 20.26 9.84
N ARG A 80 5.41 20.14 8.62
CA ARG A 80 6.66 19.47 8.28
C ARG A 80 7.56 20.41 7.48
N THR A 81 8.86 20.17 7.61
CA THR A 81 9.88 20.84 6.81
C THR A 81 10.83 19.80 6.22
N HIS A 82 11.39 20.12 5.06
CA HIS A 82 12.43 19.34 4.42
C HIS A 82 13.39 20.30 3.71
N GLN A 83 14.63 19.89 3.51
CA GLN A 83 15.63 20.68 2.80
C GLN A 83 16.37 19.81 1.78
N ALA A 84 16.73 20.40 0.65
CA ALA A 84 17.55 19.75 -0.36
C ALA A 84 18.42 20.76 -1.10
N ASP A 85 19.69 20.41 -1.30
CA ASP A 85 20.64 21.25 -2.02
C ASP A 85 20.17 21.51 -3.47
N VAL A 86 20.46 22.71 -3.96
CA VAL A 86 20.23 23.05 -5.36
C VAL A 86 21.44 22.61 -6.18
N GLN A 87 21.22 21.66 -7.09
CA GLN A 87 22.22 21.22 -8.07
C GLN A 87 21.87 21.81 -9.46
N PRO A 88 22.87 22.15 -10.31
CA PRO A 88 22.63 22.86 -11.58
C PRO A 88 21.54 22.26 -12.46
N ASP A 89 21.52 20.92 -12.58
CA ASP A 89 20.60 20.18 -13.46
C ASP A 89 19.45 19.49 -12.72
N GLN A 90 19.37 19.62 -11.39
CA GLN A 90 18.32 18.98 -10.61
C GLN A 90 17.05 19.85 -10.62
N ARG A 91 15.94 19.25 -11.05
CA ARG A 91 14.61 19.89 -11.04
C ARG A 91 13.57 19.07 -10.30
N ASP A 92 13.87 17.81 -9.97
CA ASP A 92 13.00 16.92 -9.23
C ASP A 92 13.48 16.78 -7.77
N TYR A 93 12.57 17.01 -6.84
CA TYR A 93 12.81 16.95 -5.39
C TYR A 93 11.83 15.98 -4.74
N ARG A 94 12.29 15.25 -3.71
CA ARG A 94 11.48 14.24 -3.02
C ARG A 94 11.33 14.55 -1.54
N LEU A 95 10.10 14.67 -1.08
CA LEU A 95 9.77 14.65 0.34
C LEU A 95 9.83 13.21 0.86
N PRO A 96 10.28 12.98 2.10
CA PRO A 96 10.45 11.62 2.64
C PRO A 96 9.13 10.90 2.93
N GLU A 97 8.01 11.62 3.02
CA GLU A 97 6.69 11.07 3.33
C GLU A 97 5.98 10.48 2.10
N ILE A 98 4.91 9.72 2.35
CA ILE A 98 3.96 9.21 1.34
C ILE A 98 2.64 9.93 1.60
N PRO A 99 1.97 10.54 0.61
CA PRO A 99 0.74 11.28 0.85
C PRO A 99 -0.35 10.32 1.37
N PRO A 100 -1.30 10.81 2.19
CA PRO A 100 -2.41 10.00 2.64
C PRO A 100 -3.22 9.52 1.43
N LEU A 101 -3.26 8.21 1.24
CA LEU A 101 -3.97 7.55 0.15
C LEU A 101 -5.38 7.18 0.62
N LYS A 102 -6.37 7.60 -0.16
CA LYS A 102 -7.72 7.06 -0.03
C LYS A 102 -7.87 5.87 -0.98
N PHE A 103 -7.78 4.65 -0.46
CA PHE A 103 -8.08 3.45 -1.26
C PHE A 103 -9.59 3.20 -1.29
N VAL A 104 -10.20 3.26 -2.48
CA VAL A 104 -11.61 2.91 -2.69
C VAL A 104 -11.64 1.56 -3.42
N PRO A 105 -12.06 0.46 -2.77
CA PRO A 105 -12.04 -0.88 -3.37
C PRO A 105 -12.66 -0.97 -4.76
N ALA A 106 -13.79 -0.31 -4.98
CA ALA A 106 -14.47 -0.32 -6.27
C ALA A 106 -13.74 0.41 -7.40
N THR A 107 -12.83 1.35 -7.09
CA THR A 107 -12.14 2.18 -8.08
C THR A 107 -10.68 1.76 -8.24
N HIS A 108 -10.00 1.50 -7.12
CA HIS A 108 -8.56 1.23 -7.07
C HIS A 108 -8.23 -0.27 -7.05
N GLY A 109 -9.20 -1.13 -6.71
CA GLY A 109 -9.06 -2.58 -6.79
C GLY A 109 -9.32 -3.12 -8.20
N PHE A 110 -8.85 -4.34 -8.45
CA PHE A 110 -9.16 -5.04 -9.69
C PHE A 110 -10.66 -5.30 -9.85
N GLN A 111 -11.12 -5.26 -11.10
CA GLN A 111 -12.54 -5.43 -11.43
C GLN A 111 -12.89 -6.89 -11.76
N PHE A 112 -12.01 -7.85 -11.49
CA PHE A 112 -12.22 -9.29 -11.70
C PHE A 112 -11.97 -10.08 -10.41
N VAL A 113 -12.63 -11.24 -10.29
CA VAL A 113 -12.54 -12.09 -9.10
C VAL A 113 -11.18 -12.77 -9.06
N ASN A 114 -10.58 -12.81 -7.88
CA ASN A 114 -9.37 -13.56 -7.58
C ASN A 114 -9.59 -15.09 -7.61
N ARG A 115 -9.77 -15.63 -8.82
CA ARG A 115 -10.01 -17.05 -9.05
C ARG A 115 -9.37 -17.45 -10.37
N TYR A 116 -8.28 -18.22 -10.30
CA TYR A 116 -7.52 -18.68 -11.46
C TYR A 116 -7.61 -20.20 -11.59
N PRO A 117 -7.79 -20.75 -12.80
CA PRO A 117 -7.82 -22.19 -13.02
C PRO A 117 -6.41 -22.78 -12.97
N GLY A 118 -6.32 -24.06 -12.63
CA GLY A 118 -5.11 -24.86 -12.50
C GLY A 118 -4.46 -24.77 -11.11
N TYR A 119 -3.22 -25.24 -11.03
CA TYR A 119 -2.50 -25.38 -9.77
C TYR A 119 -1.57 -24.20 -9.52
N TRP A 120 -1.57 -23.71 -8.28
CA TRP A 120 -0.52 -22.80 -7.78
C TRP A 120 0.58 -23.66 -7.20
N ILE A 121 1.62 -23.92 -7.99
CA ILE A 121 2.81 -24.62 -7.49
C ILE A 121 3.98 -23.65 -7.63
N PRO A 122 4.37 -22.93 -6.56
CA PRO A 122 5.52 -22.04 -6.62
C PRO A 122 6.83 -22.69 -6.15
N PHE A 123 6.85 -23.98 -5.73
CA PHE A 123 8.07 -24.63 -5.24
C PHE A 123 8.05 -26.13 -5.55
N SER A 124 9.17 -26.67 -6.03
CA SER A 124 9.44 -28.11 -5.98
C SER A 124 9.48 -28.51 -4.51
N VAL A 125 8.41 -29.12 -4.00
CA VAL A 125 8.38 -29.65 -2.63
C VAL A 125 9.04 -31.04 -2.69
N PRO A 126 10.23 -31.26 -2.10
CA PRO A 126 10.81 -32.58 -2.07
C PRO A 126 9.94 -33.46 -1.17
N SER A 127 9.23 -34.41 -1.80
CA SER A 127 8.67 -35.63 -1.19
C SER A 127 7.84 -35.42 0.09
N ILE A 128 6.61 -34.93 -0.06
CA ILE A 128 5.54 -35.20 0.92
C ILE A 128 4.68 -36.32 0.31
N PRO A 129 4.67 -37.55 0.88
CA PRO A 129 3.71 -38.59 0.49
C PRO A 129 2.30 -38.10 0.86
N ASP A 130 1.33 -38.39 -0.01
CA ASP A 130 -0.09 -38.01 0.10
C ASP A 130 -0.36 -36.50 -0.02
N ILE A 131 -0.31 -35.99 -1.26
CA ILE A 131 -0.88 -34.68 -1.60
C ILE A 131 -2.41 -34.84 -1.68
N PRO A 132 -3.21 -34.27 -0.75
CA PRO A 132 -4.66 -34.23 -0.90
C PRO A 132 -4.99 -33.46 -2.18
N SER A 133 -6.05 -33.85 -2.89
CA SER A 133 -6.48 -33.29 -4.17
C SER A 133 -6.14 -31.80 -4.29
N VAL A 134 -5.08 -31.47 -5.04
CA VAL A 134 -4.70 -30.07 -5.23
C VAL A 134 -5.91 -29.38 -5.85
N SER A 135 -6.35 -28.27 -5.27
CA SER A 135 -7.45 -27.50 -5.85
C SER A 135 -7.06 -27.10 -7.27
N ALA A 136 -7.91 -27.41 -8.26
CA ALA A 136 -7.74 -26.95 -9.64
C ALA A 136 -7.99 -25.43 -9.80
N ILE A 137 -8.00 -24.71 -8.67
CA ILE A 137 -8.27 -23.29 -8.57
C ILE A 137 -7.33 -22.70 -7.52
N TYR A 138 -6.73 -21.56 -7.84
CA TYR A 138 -5.90 -20.81 -6.92
C TYR A 138 -6.19 -19.31 -6.94
N GLY A 139 -5.73 -18.63 -5.89
CA GLY A 139 -5.81 -17.18 -5.75
C GLY A 139 -4.43 -16.52 -5.70
N LEU A 140 -4.37 -15.28 -6.17
CA LEU A 140 -3.26 -14.35 -6.08
C LEU A 140 -3.66 -13.14 -5.21
N CYS A 141 -4.33 -13.37 -4.08
CA CYS A 141 -4.91 -12.31 -3.26
C CYS A 141 -3.88 -11.27 -2.78
N GLY A 142 -2.74 -11.72 -2.25
CA GLY A 142 -1.64 -10.86 -1.84
C GLY A 142 -1.07 -10.06 -3.01
N GLY A 143 -0.89 -10.73 -4.16
CA GLY A 143 -0.43 -10.08 -5.39
C GLY A 143 -1.40 -9.02 -5.91
N MET A 144 -2.70 -9.28 -5.82
CA MET A 144 -3.74 -8.35 -6.23
C MET A 144 -3.84 -7.14 -5.29
N CYS A 145 -3.71 -7.33 -3.97
CA CYS A 145 -3.62 -6.23 -3.00
C CYS A 145 -2.39 -5.35 -3.26
N ALA A 146 -1.21 -5.96 -3.35
CA ALA A 146 0.05 -5.23 -3.58
C ALA A 146 0.03 -4.49 -4.92
N THR A 147 -0.38 -5.15 -6.01
CA THR A 147 -0.50 -4.51 -7.33
C THR A 147 -1.47 -3.33 -7.30
N SER A 148 -2.63 -3.47 -6.66
CA SER A 148 -3.60 -2.37 -6.59
C SER A 148 -3.04 -1.16 -5.85
N LEU A 149 -2.25 -1.41 -4.79
CA LEU A 149 -1.58 -0.38 -4.02
C LEU A 149 -0.41 0.26 -4.80
N ASP A 150 0.36 -0.54 -5.54
CA ASP A 150 1.44 -0.09 -6.41
C ASP A 150 0.93 0.91 -7.47
N PHE A 151 -0.22 0.61 -8.10
CA PHE A 151 -0.87 1.51 -9.07
C PHE A 151 -1.36 2.80 -8.41
N LEU A 152 -2.03 2.70 -7.26
CA LEU A 152 -2.52 3.87 -6.53
C LEU A 152 -1.36 4.80 -6.11
N LEU A 153 -0.28 4.24 -5.58
CA LEU A 153 0.92 4.98 -5.19
C LEU A 153 1.60 5.65 -6.38
N ALA A 154 1.61 5.00 -7.54
CA ALA A 154 2.14 5.57 -8.77
C ALA A 154 1.21 6.62 -9.41
N GLY A 155 0.06 6.95 -8.80
CA GLY A 155 -0.92 7.87 -9.36
C GLY A 155 -1.55 7.36 -10.66
N ARG A 156 -1.57 6.04 -10.88
CA ARG A 156 -2.06 5.41 -12.11
C ARG A 156 -3.37 4.68 -11.85
N PRO A 157 -4.36 4.76 -12.76
CA PRO A 157 -5.55 3.95 -12.65
C PRO A 157 -5.18 2.48 -12.78
N ILE A 158 -5.74 1.64 -11.91
CA ILE A 158 -5.66 0.18 -12.06
C ILE A 158 -6.32 -0.21 -13.41
N PRO A 159 -5.80 -1.23 -14.13
CA PRO A 159 -6.42 -1.68 -15.37
C PRO A 159 -7.89 -2.04 -15.15
N GLN A 160 -8.79 -1.34 -15.85
CA GLN A 160 -10.26 -1.44 -15.67
C GLN A 160 -10.85 -2.69 -16.34
N ARG A 161 -10.17 -3.82 -16.20
CA ARG A 161 -10.54 -5.10 -16.82
C ARG A 161 -11.52 -5.86 -15.94
N ARG A 162 -12.63 -6.29 -16.54
CA ARG A 162 -13.61 -7.16 -15.86
C ARG A 162 -13.30 -8.65 -15.97
N ARG A 163 -12.48 -9.03 -16.95
CA ARG A 163 -11.98 -10.38 -17.11
C ARG A 163 -10.62 -10.51 -16.44
N ARG A 164 -10.40 -11.65 -15.76
CA ARG A 164 -9.09 -11.97 -15.20
C ARG A 164 -8.06 -12.06 -16.33
N PRO A 165 -6.81 -11.61 -16.11
CA PRO A 165 -5.76 -11.78 -17.10
C PRO A 165 -5.50 -13.26 -17.31
N GLY A 166 -5.34 -13.69 -18.57
CA GLY A 166 -4.93 -15.05 -18.88
C GLY A 166 -3.54 -15.34 -18.32
N ARG A 167 -3.24 -16.62 -18.12
CA ARG A 167 -1.91 -17.03 -17.65
C ARG A 167 -0.84 -16.45 -18.56
N VAL A 168 0.32 -16.12 -17.98
CA VAL A 168 1.51 -15.60 -18.69
C VAL A 168 1.37 -14.24 -19.38
N THR A 169 0.23 -13.56 -19.32
CA THR A 169 0.11 -12.14 -19.72
C THR A 169 0.99 -11.25 -18.84
N PRO A 170 1.41 -10.05 -19.31
CA PRO A 170 2.22 -9.13 -18.51
C PRO A 170 1.57 -8.80 -17.15
N LEU A 171 0.27 -8.49 -17.13
CA LEU A 171 -0.48 -8.24 -15.90
C LEU A 171 -0.50 -9.46 -14.96
N HIS A 172 -0.75 -10.67 -15.49
CA HIS A 172 -0.73 -11.90 -14.67
C HIS A 172 0.64 -12.15 -14.06
N ARG A 173 1.73 -12.01 -14.84
CA ARG A 173 3.11 -12.17 -14.35
C ARG A 173 3.43 -11.16 -13.26
N TYR A 174 2.99 -9.91 -13.42
CA TYR A 174 3.19 -8.88 -12.42
C TYR A 174 2.44 -9.21 -11.12
N ILE A 175 1.13 -9.50 -11.18
CA ILE A 175 0.34 -9.92 -10.01
C ILE A 175 0.97 -11.14 -9.34
N HIS A 176 1.41 -12.13 -10.13
CA HIS A 176 2.06 -13.34 -9.61
C HIS A 176 3.38 -13.01 -8.89
N LYS A 177 4.24 -12.16 -9.47
CA LYS A 177 5.47 -11.70 -8.81
C LYS A 177 5.15 -11.04 -7.46
N ARG A 178 4.17 -10.13 -7.44
CA ARG A 178 3.74 -9.47 -6.20
C ARG A 178 3.13 -10.42 -5.18
N GLN A 179 2.49 -11.51 -5.63
CA GLN A 179 2.02 -12.59 -4.74
C GLN A 179 3.17 -13.34 -4.09
N VAL A 180 4.25 -13.60 -4.82
CA VAL A 180 5.46 -14.21 -4.26
C VAL A 180 6.08 -13.25 -3.26
N ASP A 181 6.29 -11.98 -3.64
CA ASP A 181 6.85 -10.95 -2.76
C ASP A 181 6.09 -10.85 -1.42
N SER A 182 4.75 -10.87 -1.45
CA SER A 182 3.91 -10.78 -0.25
C SER A 182 4.04 -11.97 0.69
N LEU A 183 4.50 -13.12 0.19
CA LEU A 183 4.66 -14.36 0.94
C LEU A 183 6.10 -14.59 1.40
N THR A 184 7.08 -14.19 0.58
CA THR A 184 8.51 -14.38 0.85
C THR A 184 9.10 -13.23 1.66
N GLY A 185 8.55 -12.01 1.59
CA GLY A 185 9.00 -10.89 2.39
C GLY A 185 8.94 -11.22 3.89
N GLY A 186 10.08 -11.30 4.58
CA GLY A 186 10.13 -11.66 6.00
C GLY A 186 9.55 -13.04 6.36
N SER A 187 9.44 -13.98 5.40
CA SER A 187 8.88 -15.33 5.58
C SER A 187 7.42 -15.36 6.10
N GLN A 188 6.50 -14.65 5.42
CA GLN A 188 5.08 -14.62 5.82
C GLN A 188 4.40 -15.99 5.75
N VAL A 189 4.87 -16.90 4.89
CA VAL A 189 4.44 -18.31 4.90
C VAL A 189 4.60 -18.93 6.30
N VAL A 190 5.76 -18.73 6.93
CA VAL A 190 6.03 -19.21 8.29
C VAL A 190 5.19 -18.46 9.31
N ARG A 191 4.94 -17.16 9.10
CA ARG A 191 4.05 -16.38 9.98
C ARG A 191 2.62 -16.92 9.97
N PHE A 192 2.04 -17.20 8.80
CA PHE A 192 0.73 -17.86 8.72
C PHE A 192 0.73 -19.21 9.46
N ALA A 193 1.71 -20.07 9.20
CA ALA A 193 1.81 -21.36 9.88
C ALA A 193 1.90 -21.22 11.42
N ARG A 194 2.68 -20.24 11.91
CA ARG A 194 2.77 -19.92 13.34
C ARG A 194 1.42 -19.47 13.90
N TRP A 195 0.72 -18.57 13.21
CA TRP A 195 -0.61 -18.10 13.64
C TRP A 195 -1.65 -19.22 13.67
N MET A 196 -1.62 -20.12 12.68
CA MET A 196 -2.48 -21.31 12.66
C MET A 196 -2.25 -22.22 13.87
N ALA A 197 -1.03 -22.28 14.39
CA ALA A 197 -0.66 -23.14 15.52
C ALA A 197 -0.93 -22.53 16.90
N LEU A 198 -1.22 -21.23 16.98
CA LEU A 198 -1.56 -20.55 18.24
C LEU A 198 -2.92 -21.04 18.77
N SER A 199 -3.13 -20.96 20.09
CA SER A 199 -4.48 -21.01 20.67
C SER A 199 -5.29 -19.78 20.28
N ASP A 200 -6.62 -19.87 20.28
CA ASP A 200 -7.48 -18.72 19.92
C ASP A 200 -7.25 -17.53 20.84
N GLN A 201 -7.06 -17.77 22.15
CA GLN A 201 -6.66 -16.72 23.09
C GLN A 201 -5.38 -15.99 22.68
N ALA A 202 -4.34 -16.73 22.28
CA ALA A 202 -3.10 -16.10 21.83
C ALA A 202 -3.27 -15.36 20.50
N VAL A 203 -4.15 -15.84 19.62
CA VAL A 203 -4.51 -15.14 18.37
C VAL A 203 -5.23 -13.82 18.68
N HIS A 204 -6.19 -13.79 19.62
CA HIS A 204 -6.95 -12.59 19.96
C HIS A 204 -6.06 -11.51 20.62
N LEU A 205 -5.16 -11.92 21.51
CA LEU A 205 -4.17 -11.01 22.12
C LEU A 205 -3.23 -10.41 21.06
N ARG A 206 -2.74 -11.21 20.11
CA ARG A 206 -1.88 -10.70 19.04
C ARG A 206 -2.64 -9.83 18.04
N THR A 207 -3.87 -10.19 17.72
CA THR A 207 -4.75 -9.38 16.85
C THR A 207 -4.95 -7.99 17.44
N ALA A 208 -5.05 -7.86 18.77
CA ALA A 208 -5.13 -6.57 19.44
C ALA A 208 -3.88 -5.70 19.23
N GLU A 209 -2.67 -6.29 19.24
CA GLU A 209 -1.43 -5.56 18.94
C GLU A 209 -1.35 -5.17 17.46
N GLU A 210 -1.71 -6.08 16.55
CA GLU A 210 -1.72 -5.81 15.10
C GLU A 210 -2.73 -4.70 14.76
N LEU A 211 -3.88 -4.65 15.45
CA LEU A 211 -4.88 -3.61 15.29
C LEU A 211 -4.35 -2.21 15.63
N LYS A 212 -3.47 -2.09 16.64
CA LYS A 212 -2.82 -0.80 16.94
C LYS A 212 -2.00 -0.31 15.76
N THR A 213 -1.22 -1.20 15.13
CA THR A 213 -0.44 -0.88 13.94
C THR A 213 -1.32 -0.53 12.75
N ILE A 214 -2.40 -1.29 12.52
CA ILE A 214 -3.35 -1.00 11.43
C ILE A 214 -3.98 0.37 11.63
N ARG A 215 -4.46 0.72 12.83
CA ARG A 215 -5.02 2.05 13.12
C ARG A 215 -4.00 3.15 12.88
N ALA A 216 -2.80 3.01 13.44
CA ALA A 216 -1.73 3.99 13.26
C ALA A 216 -1.34 4.20 11.78
N ASN A 217 -1.40 3.15 10.95
CA ASN A 217 -1.18 3.28 9.51
C ASN A 217 -2.37 3.94 8.80
N LEU A 218 -3.60 3.55 9.12
CA LEU A 218 -4.80 4.09 8.49
C LEU A 218 -5.08 5.54 8.87
N ASP A 219 -4.75 5.96 10.10
CA ASP A 219 -4.76 7.36 10.53
C ASP A 219 -3.81 8.21 9.70
N LYS A 220 -2.72 7.59 9.22
CA LYS A 220 -1.75 8.16 8.30
C LYS A 220 -2.16 8.01 6.82
N GLY A 221 -3.38 7.56 6.54
CA GLY A 221 -3.82 7.29 5.17
C GLY A 221 -2.94 6.26 4.44
N ILE A 222 -2.37 5.28 5.14
CA ILE A 222 -1.55 4.22 4.56
C ILE A 222 -2.37 2.92 4.52
N PRO A 223 -2.97 2.56 3.36
CA PRO A 223 -3.60 1.26 3.19
C PRO A 223 -2.61 0.15 3.51
N THR A 224 -3.05 -0.81 4.32
CA THR A 224 -2.16 -1.81 4.92
C THR A 224 -2.61 -3.21 4.53
N PRO A 225 -1.78 -3.99 3.80
CA PRO A 225 -2.08 -5.40 3.57
C PRO A 225 -2.16 -6.17 4.90
N ILE A 226 -3.17 -7.01 5.04
CA ILE A 226 -3.39 -7.83 6.23
C ILE A 226 -3.61 -9.30 5.84
N GLY A 227 -3.02 -10.19 6.65
CA GLY A 227 -3.21 -11.63 6.56
C GLY A 227 -4.36 -12.05 7.45
N MET A 228 -5.39 -12.64 6.87
CA MET A 228 -6.56 -13.16 7.57
C MET A 228 -6.34 -14.64 7.91
N VAL A 229 -6.50 -15.00 9.17
CA VAL A 229 -6.31 -16.37 9.66
C VAL A 229 -7.69 -16.98 9.93
N TYR A 230 -8.14 -17.87 9.04
CA TYR A 230 -9.45 -18.51 9.18
C TYR A 230 -9.39 -19.91 9.79
N VAL A 231 -8.26 -20.61 9.61
CA VAL A 231 -8.10 -22.00 10.03
C VAL A 231 -6.98 -22.16 11.05
N SER A 232 -7.06 -23.22 11.85
CA SER A 232 -5.99 -23.67 12.74
C SER A 232 -5.27 -24.88 12.16
N THR A 233 -4.12 -25.23 12.74
CA THR A 233 -3.42 -26.48 12.39
C THR A 233 -4.20 -27.74 12.74
N LYS A 234 -5.23 -27.65 13.61
CA LYS A 234 -6.15 -28.76 13.91
C LYS A 234 -7.13 -29.01 12.78
N ASP A 235 -7.49 -27.95 12.03
CA ASP A 235 -8.38 -28.04 10.88
C ASP A 235 -7.62 -28.52 9.65
N THR A 236 -6.43 -27.95 9.42
CA THR A 236 -5.61 -28.25 8.25
C THR A 236 -4.18 -27.69 8.40
N MET A 237 -3.20 -28.34 7.77
CA MET A 237 -1.85 -27.78 7.63
C MET A 237 -1.69 -26.87 6.39
N GLN A 238 -2.77 -26.71 5.61
CA GLN A 238 -2.76 -26.02 4.34
C GLN A 238 -2.96 -24.50 4.54
N ILE A 239 -1.86 -23.74 4.49
CA ILE A 239 -1.88 -22.28 4.71
C ILE A 239 -2.74 -21.51 3.69
N TRP A 240 -3.01 -22.09 2.52
CA TRP A 240 -3.81 -21.48 1.45
C TRP A 240 -5.32 -21.45 1.74
N HIS A 241 -5.77 -22.02 2.87
CA HIS A 241 -7.11 -21.77 3.40
C HIS A 241 -7.21 -20.45 4.17
N ASN A 242 -6.09 -19.78 4.42
CA ASN A 242 -6.04 -18.39 4.88
C ASN A 242 -6.03 -17.42 3.69
N HIS A 243 -6.04 -16.12 3.95
CA HIS A 243 -6.22 -15.12 2.90
C HIS A 243 -5.46 -13.84 3.16
N GLN A 244 -5.28 -13.03 2.13
CA GLN A 244 -4.70 -11.69 2.22
C GLN A 244 -5.70 -10.69 1.66
N ILE A 245 -5.93 -9.62 2.39
CA ILE A 245 -6.79 -8.50 2.00
C ILE A 245 -6.08 -7.18 2.28
N LEU A 246 -6.62 -6.06 1.80
CA LEU A 246 -6.04 -4.74 2.02
C LEU A 246 -6.96 -3.92 2.93
N ALA A 247 -6.47 -3.52 4.11
CA ALA A 247 -7.16 -2.55 4.96
C ALA A 247 -7.05 -1.16 4.35
N CYS A 248 -8.18 -0.46 4.21
CA CYS A 248 -8.29 0.79 3.45
C CYS A 248 -8.65 1.99 4.33
N ALA A 249 -9.52 1.78 5.32
CA ALA A 249 -9.98 2.77 6.28
C ALA A 249 -10.58 2.04 7.48
N TYR A 250 -10.88 2.75 8.56
CA TYR A 250 -11.67 2.19 9.66
C TYR A 250 -12.68 3.20 10.20
N GLU A 251 -13.75 2.67 10.81
CA GLU A 251 -14.69 3.43 11.62
C GLU A 251 -14.75 2.84 13.03
N GLU A 252 -14.88 3.70 14.03
CA GLU A 252 -15.17 3.32 15.40
C GLU A 252 -16.66 3.48 15.65
N LEU A 253 -17.27 2.45 16.24
CA LEU A 253 -18.65 2.47 16.66
C LEU A 253 -18.75 2.88 18.13
N GLU A 254 -19.89 3.46 18.51
CA GLU A 254 -20.15 3.97 19.86
C GLU A 254 -20.01 2.91 20.95
N ASP A 255 -20.20 1.64 20.62
CA ASP A 255 -20.09 0.50 21.54
C ASP A 255 -18.68 -0.10 21.64
N GLY A 256 -17.67 0.59 21.09
CA GLY A 256 -16.26 0.20 21.14
C GLY A 256 -15.86 -0.84 20.09
N ARG A 257 -16.77 -1.21 19.17
CA ARG A 257 -16.43 -2.00 17.99
C ARG A 257 -15.70 -1.14 16.96
N ILE A 258 -14.88 -1.79 16.15
CA ILE A 258 -14.16 -1.18 15.03
C ILE A 258 -14.52 -1.92 13.76
N ARG A 259 -14.84 -1.21 12.68
CA ARG A 259 -14.95 -1.82 11.34
C ARG A 259 -13.84 -1.30 10.46
N ILE A 260 -12.99 -2.21 10.02
CA ILE A 260 -11.92 -1.94 9.07
C ILE A 260 -12.50 -2.19 7.68
N LEU A 261 -12.69 -1.15 6.88
CA LEU A 261 -13.10 -1.29 5.48
C LEU A 261 -11.94 -1.89 4.69
N VAL A 262 -12.22 -2.93 3.90
CA VAL A 262 -11.20 -3.70 3.19
C VAL A 262 -11.48 -3.84 1.71
N TYR A 263 -10.42 -3.91 0.92
CA TYR A 263 -10.45 -4.53 -0.40
C TYR A 263 -10.12 -6.01 -0.27
N ASP A 264 -11.11 -6.85 -0.57
CA ASP A 264 -10.95 -8.29 -0.73
C ASP A 264 -10.96 -8.66 -2.22
N PRO A 265 -9.85 -9.15 -2.79
CA PRO A 265 -9.77 -9.55 -4.20
C PRO A 265 -10.78 -10.64 -4.63
N ASN A 266 -11.32 -11.42 -3.69
CA ASN A 266 -12.38 -12.40 -3.98
C ASN A 266 -13.75 -11.73 -4.21
N TYR A 267 -13.91 -10.48 -3.79
CA TYR A 267 -15.15 -9.71 -3.87
C TYR A 267 -14.91 -8.35 -4.55
N PRO A 268 -14.49 -8.34 -5.83
CA PRO A 268 -14.15 -7.12 -6.54
C PRO A 268 -15.35 -6.18 -6.66
N ARG A 269 -15.08 -4.88 -6.81
CA ARG A 269 -16.08 -3.82 -7.03
C ARG A 269 -17.03 -3.56 -5.85
N ARG A 270 -16.69 -4.05 -4.67
CA ARG A 270 -17.51 -3.91 -3.46
C ARG A 270 -16.83 -3.01 -2.45
N ASN A 271 -17.58 -2.02 -1.95
CA ASN A 271 -17.15 -1.11 -0.88
C ASN A 271 -17.77 -1.47 0.48
N ASP A 272 -18.58 -2.54 0.53
CA ASP A 272 -19.33 -2.97 1.71
C ASP A 272 -18.68 -4.18 2.41
N VAL A 273 -17.43 -4.50 2.08
CA VAL A 273 -16.66 -5.56 2.74
C VAL A 273 -15.82 -4.92 3.84
N PHE A 274 -15.91 -5.48 5.06
CA PHE A 274 -15.15 -5.01 6.20
C PHE A 274 -14.80 -6.13 7.17
N VAL A 275 -13.80 -5.91 8.01
CA VAL A 275 -13.50 -6.73 9.17
C VAL A 275 -14.02 -5.99 10.39
N GLU A 276 -15.02 -6.56 11.07
CA GLU A 276 -15.52 -6.02 12.33
C GLU A 276 -14.74 -6.67 13.47
N SER A 277 -14.24 -5.85 14.40
CA SER A 277 -13.40 -6.23 15.53
C SER A 277 -13.96 -5.66 16.83
N TRP A 278 -13.86 -6.41 17.92
CA TRP A 278 -14.34 -5.96 19.24
C TRP A 278 -13.49 -6.56 20.37
N PRO A 279 -13.48 -5.91 21.56
CA PRO A 279 -12.81 -6.47 22.73
C PRO A 279 -13.39 -7.84 23.09
N ASP A 280 -12.54 -8.85 23.16
CA ASP A 280 -12.95 -10.17 23.62
C ASP A 280 -12.88 -10.24 25.15
N LYS A 281 -14.05 -10.36 25.79
CA LYS A 281 -14.15 -10.43 27.26
C LYS A 281 -13.80 -11.80 27.83
N GLU A 282 -13.94 -12.87 27.04
CA GLU A 282 -13.69 -14.24 27.49
C GLU A 282 -12.22 -14.60 27.34
N MET A 283 -11.63 -14.32 26.18
CA MET A 283 -10.24 -14.67 25.89
C MET A 283 -9.26 -13.54 26.21
N GLY A 284 -9.74 -12.29 26.30
CA GLY A 284 -8.89 -11.11 26.26
C GLY A 284 -8.41 -10.80 24.84
N GLY A 285 -7.99 -9.56 24.60
CA GLY A 285 -7.57 -9.10 23.27
C GLY A 285 -8.76 -8.72 22.38
N VAL A 286 -8.69 -9.08 21.10
CA VAL A 286 -9.66 -8.69 20.07
C VAL A 286 -10.19 -9.91 19.32
N ALA A 287 -11.51 -10.08 19.32
CA ALA A 287 -12.23 -11.00 18.44
C ALA A 287 -12.63 -10.27 17.16
N SER A 288 -12.84 -11.02 16.07
CA SER A 288 -13.16 -10.41 14.77
C SER A 288 -14.00 -11.30 13.87
N VAL A 289 -14.70 -10.69 12.92
CA VAL A 289 -15.40 -11.37 11.82
C VAL A 289 -15.21 -10.59 10.52
N GLN A 290 -15.01 -11.26 9.40
CA GLN A 290 -15.07 -10.61 8.10
C GLN A 290 -16.51 -10.63 7.60
N ARG A 291 -17.09 -9.46 7.34
CA ARG A 291 -18.44 -9.30 6.80
C ARG A 291 -18.40 -8.98 5.32
N ILE A 292 -19.19 -9.73 4.55
CA ILE A 292 -19.30 -9.63 3.09
C ILE A 292 -20.78 -9.43 2.76
N GLY A 293 -21.25 -8.18 2.85
CA GLY A 293 -22.67 -7.86 2.80
C GLY A 293 -23.42 -8.50 3.97
N LYS A 294 -24.27 -9.50 3.68
CA LYS A 294 -25.06 -10.23 4.70
C LYS A 294 -24.39 -11.52 5.20
N GLN A 295 -23.23 -11.88 4.65
CA GLN A 295 -22.53 -13.11 5.01
C GLN A 295 -21.39 -12.81 5.96
N ASP A 296 -21.27 -13.64 7.00
CA ASP A 296 -20.17 -13.59 7.94
C ASP A 296 -19.20 -14.73 7.64
N LYS A 297 -17.91 -14.38 7.53
CA LYS A 297 -16.82 -15.34 7.49
C LYS A 297 -16.08 -15.26 8.81
N VAL A 298 -16.22 -16.33 9.60
CA VAL A 298 -15.53 -16.49 10.89
C VAL A 298 -14.03 -16.40 10.66
N THR A 299 -13.35 -15.58 11.47
CA THR A 299 -11.90 -15.45 11.47
C THR A 299 -11.39 -15.68 12.87
N ARG A 300 -10.22 -16.32 12.98
CA ARG A 300 -9.53 -16.48 14.26
C ARG A 300 -8.85 -15.17 14.64
N GLY A 301 -8.34 -14.45 13.64
CA GLY A 301 -7.67 -13.16 13.82
C GLY A 301 -7.00 -12.69 12.55
N TYR A 302 -6.19 -11.65 12.65
CA TYR A 302 -5.44 -11.10 11.53
C TYR A 302 -4.14 -10.44 11.97
N PHE A 303 -3.25 -10.22 11.00
CA PHE A 303 -1.98 -9.54 11.23
C PHE A 303 -1.55 -8.68 10.05
N VAL A 304 -0.73 -7.67 10.32
CA VAL A 304 -0.16 -6.78 9.31
C VAL A 304 0.82 -7.56 8.44
N MET A 305 0.66 -7.49 7.13
CA MET A 305 1.60 -8.04 6.16
C MET A 305 2.59 -6.94 5.73
N PRO A 306 3.88 -7.27 5.55
CA PRO A 306 4.83 -6.32 5.02
C PRO A 306 4.46 -5.94 3.58
N TYR A 307 4.73 -4.69 3.24
CA TYR A 307 4.51 -4.16 1.91
C TYR A 307 5.64 -3.20 1.55
N GLU A 308 6.20 -3.41 0.36
CA GLU A 308 7.22 -2.54 -0.23
C GLU A 308 6.72 -2.08 -1.59
N PRO A 309 6.58 -0.77 -1.84
CA PRO A 309 6.08 -0.25 -3.11
C PRO A 309 6.95 -0.65 -4.30
N VAL A 310 6.33 -1.03 -5.40
CA VAL A 310 7.02 -1.25 -6.68
C VAL A 310 6.32 -0.44 -7.76
N ILE A 311 7.05 0.40 -8.49
CA ILE A 311 6.47 1.15 -9.62
C ILE A 311 5.99 0.14 -10.68
N PRO A 312 4.68 0.12 -11.04
CA PRO A 312 4.19 -0.80 -12.07
C PRO A 312 4.83 -0.49 -13.43
N PRO A 313 5.13 -1.49 -14.27
CA PRO A 313 5.52 -1.25 -15.66
C PRO A 313 4.47 -0.42 -16.43
N THR A 314 4.89 0.37 -17.41
CA THR A 314 4.00 1.22 -18.23
C THR A 314 3.03 0.38 -19.07
N ILE A 315 3.51 -0.72 -19.64
CA ILE A 315 2.70 -1.68 -20.41
C ILE A 315 2.50 -2.93 -19.55
N LEU A 316 1.28 -3.09 -19.02
CA LEU A 316 0.83 -4.32 -18.36
C LEU A 316 -0.38 -4.93 -19.05
N ASP A 317 -1.02 -4.19 -19.95
CA ASP A 317 -2.26 -4.60 -20.60
C ASP A 317 -2.00 -4.97 -22.06
N ASP A 318 -1.60 -6.22 -22.28
CA ASP A 318 -1.61 -6.82 -23.62
C ASP A 318 -2.75 -7.85 -23.66
N ASP A 319 -3.83 -7.47 -24.34
CA ASP A 319 -5.12 -8.18 -24.36
C ASP A 319 -5.09 -9.45 -25.24
N ALA A 320 -3.99 -9.73 -25.94
CA ALA A 320 -3.92 -10.82 -26.93
C ALA A 320 -4.08 -12.24 -26.35
N ALA A 321 -4.11 -12.41 -25.02
CA ALA A 321 -4.16 -13.73 -24.38
C ALA A 321 -5.15 -13.83 -23.21
N SER A 322 -6.36 -13.25 -23.31
CA SER A 322 -7.43 -13.61 -22.37
C SER A 322 -7.87 -15.06 -22.63
N ASP A 323 -7.80 -15.92 -21.60
CA ASP A 323 -8.25 -17.32 -21.67
C ASP A 323 -9.77 -17.40 -21.85
N ASP A 324 -10.25 -17.30 -23.08
CA ASP A 324 -11.68 -17.22 -23.45
C ASP A 324 -12.36 -18.59 -23.65
N LYS A 325 -11.83 -19.67 -23.04
CA LYS A 325 -12.31 -21.04 -23.36
C LYS A 325 -13.18 -21.75 -22.31
N ASP A 326 -13.37 -21.23 -21.10
CA ASP A 326 -13.98 -22.06 -20.03
C ASP A 326 -15.38 -21.65 -19.54
N GLU A 327 -16.14 -20.83 -20.28
CA GLU A 327 -17.57 -20.58 -19.93
C GLU A 327 -18.57 -21.47 -20.69
N ARG A 328 -18.11 -22.51 -21.41
CA ARG A 328 -19.02 -23.53 -21.95
C ARG A 328 -18.89 -24.85 -21.22
N GLY A 329 -19.76 -25.04 -20.23
CA GLY A 329 -20.25 -26.37 -19.84
C GLY A 329 -20.16 -26.67 -18.35
N PHE A 330 -21.19 -26.30 -17.61
CA PHE A 330 -21.82 -27.16 -16.59
C PHE A 330 -23.29 -26.73 -16.52
N GLY A 331 -24.10 -27.37 -17.36
CA GLY A 331 -25.55 -27.49 -17.15
C GLY A 331 -25.84 -28.66 -16.23
#